data_AF-A0A7W0PEK8-F1
#
_entry.id   AF-A0A7W0PEK8-F1
#
_cell.length_a   1.000
_cell.length_b   1.000
_cell.length_c   1.000
_cell.angle_alpha   90.00
_cell.angle_beta   90.00
_cell.angle_gamma   90.00
#
_symmetry.space_group_name_H-M   'P 1'
#
loop_
_entity.id
_entity.type
_entity.pdbx_description
1 polymer ?
#
loop_
_entity_poly.entity_id
_entity_poly.type
_entity_poly.pdbx_seq_one_letter_code
_entity_poly.pdbx_strand_id
1 'polypeptide(L)' 'TREGMKVAKAKGRLRGKKPKLNPRQEAHLVALFATGEHSTAELADLFGVGRSTVYRAVERAKSATA' A
#
# COMPACT_ATOMS: atom_id res chain seq x y z
N THR A 1 -3.55 -27.67 1.64
CA THR A 1 -4.67 -28.09 0.75
C THR A 1 -5.57 -26.92 0.40
N ARG A 2 -6.24 -26.93 -0.76
CA ARG A 2 -7.19 -25.88 -1.19
C ARG A 2 -8.29 -25.61 -0.15
N GLU A 3 -8.72 -26.66 0.55
CA GLU A 3 -9.67 -26.62 1.66
C GLU A 3 -9.16 -25.77 2.84
N GLY A 4 -7.94 -26.02 3.31
CA GLY A 4 -7.34 -25.25 4.41
C GLY A 4 -7.15 -23.76 4.08
N MET A 5 -6.91 -23.43 2.80
CA MET A 5 -6.82 -22.04 2.35
C MET A 5 -8.19 -21.33 2.36
N LYS A 6 -9.29 -22.02 2.01
CA LYS A 6 -10.64 -21.45 2.14
C LYS A 6 -10.95 -21.12 3.60
N VAL A 7 -10.63 -22.04 4.52
CA VAL A 7 -10.83 -21.84 5.97
C VAL A 7 -9.97 -20.68 6.51
N ALA A 8 -8.71 -20.58 6.08
CA ALA A 8 -7.83 -19.48 6.48
C ALA A 8 -8.24 -18.12 5.89
N LYS A 9 -8.80 -18.10 4.66
CA LYS A 9 -9.39 -16.90 4.05
C LYS A 9 -10.65 -16.46 4.81
N ALA A 10 -11.54 -17.41 5.14
CA ALA A 10 -12.74 -17.15 5.93
C ALA A 10 -12.43 -16.62 7.34
N LYS A 11 -11.33 -17.09 7.95
CA LYS A 11 -10.84 -16.61 9.25
C LYS A 11 -9.99 -15.33 9.16
N GLY A 12 -9.89 -14.69 7.99
CA GLY A 12 -9.12 -13.45 7.79
C GLY A 12 -7.60 -13.58 7.95
N ARG A 13 -7.08 -14.81 8.02
CA ARG A 13 -5.65 -15.10 8.27
C ARG A 13 -4.80 -15.09 7.00
N LEU A 14 -5.43 -15.23 5.84
CA LEU A 14 -4.78 -15.04 4.55
C LEU A 14 -4.66 -13.54 4.26
N ARG A 15 -3.58 -12.94 4.76
CA ARG A 15 -3.13 -11.61 4.34
C ARG A 15 -2.06 -11.80 3.26
N GLY A 16 -2.14 -11.03 2.17
CA GLY A 16 -1.10 -11.01 1.15
C GLY A 16 0.25 -10.56 1.71
N LYS A 17 1.27 -10.48 0.86
CA LYS A 17 2.59 -9.97 1.25
C LYS A 17 2.44 -8.59 1.91
N LYS A 18 2.98 -8.46 3.13
CA LYS A 18 2.97 -7.19 3.88
C LYS A 18 3.58 -6.10 2.99
N PRO A 19 2.93 -4.92 2.87
CA PRO A 19 3.51 -3.78 2.17
C PRO A 19 4.91 -3.46 2.72
N LYS A 20 5.80 -2.98 1.83
CA LYS A 20 7.17 -2.59 2.22
C LYS A 20 7.17 -1.36 3.14
N LEU A 21 6.19 -0.48 2.95
CA LEU A 21 5.99 0.71 3.78
C LEU A 21 5.17 0.38 5.01
N ASN A 22 5.50 1.01 6.14
CA ASN A 22 4.66 0.95 7.32
C ASN A 22 3.41 1.86 7.15
N PRO A 23 2.33 1.67 7.93
CA PRO A 23 1.10 2.45 7.76
C PRO A 23 1.28 3.96 7.91
N ARG A 24 2.22 4.41 8.74
CA ARG A 24 2.53 5.84 8.94
C ARG A 24 3.23 6.44 7.71
N GLN A 25 4.19 5.72 7.14
CA GLN A 25 4.89 6.09 5.92
C GLN A 25 3.94 6.10 4.72
N GLU A 26 3.02 5.14 4.66
CA GLU A 26 1.99 5.08 3.63
C GLU A 26 1.04 6.28 3.73
N ALA A 27 0.55 6.61 4.92
CA ALA A 27 -0.28 7.80 5.13
C ALA A 27 0.48 9.09 4.77
N HIS A 28 1.75 9.20 5.14
CA HIS A 28 2.58 10.36 4.80
C HIS A 28 2.84 10.48 3.30
N LEU A 29 3.15 9.37 2.62
CA LEU A 29 3.32 9.32 1.18
C LEU A 29 2.05 9.75 0.45
N VAL A 30 0.88 9.26 0.90
CA VAL A 30 -0.41 9.61 0.29
C VAL A 30 -0.75 11.09 0.53
N ALA A 31 -0.45 11.62 1.71
CA ALA A 31 -0.63 13.04 1.99
C ALA A 31 0.23 13.92 1.06
N LEU A 32 1.52 13.58 0.88
CA LEU A 32 2.40 14.28 -0.06
C LEU A 32 1.97 14.11 -1.52
N PHE A 33 1.49 12.92 -1.89
CA PHE A 33 0.93 12.70 -3.22
C PHE A 33 -0.32 13.57 -3.47
N ALA A 34 -1.14 13.77 -2.43
CA ALA A 34 -2.36 14.57 -2.52
C ALA A 34 -2.09 16.08 -2.63
N THR A 35 -0.94 16.59 -2.17
CA THR A 35 -0.57 18.00 -2.37
C THR A 35 -0.28 18.30 -3.84
N GLY A 36 0.13 17.30 -4.63
CA GLY A 36 0.48 17.45 -6.04
C GLY A 36 1.81 18.17 -6.29
N GLU A 37 2.55 18.50 -5.24
CA GLU A 37 3.83 19.24 -5.32
C GLU A 37 5.02 18.35 -5.67
N HIS A 38 4.86 17.03 -5.59
CA HIS A 38 5.91 16.06 -5.86
C HIS A 38 5.49 15.11 -6.97
N SER A 39 6.41 14.85 -7.89
CA SER A 39 6.23 13.80 -8.89
C SER A 39 6.27 12.42 -8.24
N THR A 40 5.69 11.43 -8.92
CA THR A 40 5.76 10.03 -8.46
C THR A 40 7.17 9.46 -8.42
N ALA A 41 8.10 10.03 -9.18
CA ALA A 41 9.52 9.66 -9.15
C ALA A 41 10.19 10.19 -7.88
N GLU A 42 9.99 11.47 -7.55
CA GLU A 42 10.55 12.07 -6.34
C GLU A 42 10.01 11.40 -5.07
N LEU A 43 8.72 11.07 -5.03
CA LEU A 43 8.14 10.30 -3.93
C LEU A 43 8.71 8.89 -3.85
N ALA A 44 9.05 8.27 -4.98
CA ALA A 44 9.68 6.95 -4.98
C ALA A 44 11.08 7.02 -4.36
N ASP A 45 11.86 8.03 -4.75
CA ASP A 45 13.22 8.25 -4.25
C ASP A 45 13.23 8.64 -2.76
N LEU A 46 12.36 9.57 -2.34
CA LEU A 46 12.24 10.02 -0.95
C LEU A 46 11.94 8.87 0.03
N PHE A 47 11.15 7.89 -0.41
CA PHE A 47 10.75 6.75 0.41
C PHE A 47 11.58 5.48 0.15
N GLY A 48 12.56 5.52 -0.76
CA GLY A 48 13.38 4.34 -1.10
C GLY A 48 12.56 3.17 -1.67
N VAL A 49 11.53 3.48 -2.45
CA VAL A 49 10.60 2.52 -3.06
C VAL A 49 10.54 2.70 -4.58
N GLY A 50 10.00 1.72 -5.30
CA GLY A 50 9.73 1.90 -6.73
C GLY A 50 8.43 2.68 -6.96
N ARG A 51 8.30 3.32 -8.12
CA ARG A 51 7.07 4.03 -8.58
C ARG A 51 5.80 3.17 -8.44
N SER A 52 5.90 1.86 -8.70
CA SER A 52 4.79 0.92 -8.52
C SER A 52 4.30 0.83 -7.07
N THR A 53 5.19 1.01 -6.09
CA THR A 53 4.81 1.02 -4.67
C THR A 53 4.07 2.30 -4.31
N VAL A 54 4.45 3.44 -4.90
CA VAL A 54 3.74 4.72 -4.76
C VAL A 54 2.30 4.59 -5.24
N TYR A 55 2.09 4.09 -6.47
CA TYR A 55 0.74 3.85 -6.99
C TYR A 55 -0.08 2.90 -6.12
N ARG A 56 0.51 1.78 -5.68
CA ARG A 56 -0.18 0.82 -4.79
C ARG A 56 -0.54 1.41 -3.43
N ALA A 57 0.25 2.36 -2.92
CA ALA A 57 -0.05 3.05 -1.67
C ALA A 57 -1.25 3.99 -1.83
N VAL A 58 -1.29 4.75 -2.92
CA VAL A 58 -2.43 5.61 -3.28
C VAL A 58 -3.70 4.78 -3.52
N GLU A 59 -3.62 3.67 -4.24
CA GLU A 59 -4.76 2.77 -4.44
C GLU A 59 -5.27 2.18 -3.13
N ARG A 60 -4.38 1.72 -2.24
CA ARG A 60 -4.79 1.20 -0.93
C ARG A 60 -5.46 2.26 -0.07
N ALA A 61 -4.97 3.50 -0.10
CA ALA A 61 -5.62 4.60 0.62
C ALA A 61 -7.00 4.92 0.04
N LYS A 62 -7.17 4.90 -1.28
CA LYS A 62 -8.48 5.06 -1.93
C LYS A 62 -9.46 3.95 -1.52
N SER A 63 -9.00 2.70 -1.48
CA SER A 63 -9.83 1.56 -1.04
C SER A 63 -10.11 1.54 0.46
N ALA A 64 -9.35 2.26 1.29
CA ALA A 64 -9.57 2.34 2.73
C ALA A 64 -10.56 3.45 3.13
N THR A 65 -10.71 4.48 2.28
CA THR A 65 -11.67 5.58 2.48
C THR A 65 -13.06 5.27 1.92
N ALA A 66 -13.17 4.28 1.02
CA ALA A 66 -14.44 3.78 0.47
C ALA A 66 -15.03 2.67 1.34
#